data_AF-A0AAV0JFU7-F1
#
_entry.id   AF-A0AAV0JFU7-F1
#
_cell.length_a   1.000
_cell.length_b   1.000
_cell.length_c   1.000
_cell.angle_alpha   90.00
_cell.angle_beta   90.00
_cell.angle_gamma   90.00
#
_symmetry.space_group_name_H-M   'P 1'
#
loop_
_entity.id
_entity.type
_entity.pdbx_description
1 polymer ?
#
loop_
_entity_poly.entity_id
_entity_poly.type
_entity_poly.pdbx_seq_one_letter_code
_entity_poly.pdbx_strand_id
1 'polypeptide(L)'
;MADVALPSSPIPAKKKNSRKVLKQKKASTSEANVLAQALTESSPAEILPPPSETDPMKAARGGKQQAAAKQQESFDKELEQMQEMLQKLKLEKEKTEEMLKEKDDMLKAREEELENKGKEQEKLQAELKKLQKLKEFKPNLNFQILKDNEQDDKDKKKKKKGGAEKKRPSQPYILWYKDQWAEMKKENPNADFKEVSVILGAKWKTVSAEEKKPYEEKYQAEKEAYLQVMAKEKRETEAMKLLEDDQKQKTAMELLEQYLQFKHEVEDQGNKKTKKEKDPLKPKQPMSAFFIYSNERRSALVAENKTILEVGGDWQVAKITGEEWKNMTEKKKAPYEEIAKKNKENYLIEMEAYKLKKEEEASHIKKEEEELLKLHKQEAMQLLKKKEKTENIIKKTKEIKQKKKKDQTVDPNKPKKPASSFLLFSKETRKSLMEERPGTNNSTITALISVKWKELSEEERQVWNSKAAEAMDAYKKEMEEYNKSCAAAAGTSA
;
A
#
# COMPACT_ATOMS: atom_id res chain seq x y z
N MET A 1 60.04 30.44 -0.05
CA MET A 1 59.99 29.54 1.12
C MET A 1 58.85 28.57 0.83
N ALA A 2 59.05 27.34 0.34
CA ALA A 2 59.86 26.22 0.91
C ALA A 2 59.28 25.79 2.27
N ASP A 3 58.98 24.52 2.60
CA ASP A 3 59.11 23.21 1.91
C ASP A 3 57.91 22.31 2.32
N VAL A 4 57.33 21.42 1.49
CA VAL A 4 57.71 20.01 1.18
C VAL A 4 57.81 19.07 2.40
N ALA A 5 56.90 18.07 2.48
CA ALA A 5 57.22 16.64 2.67
C ALA A 5 55.96 15.72 2.67
N LEU A 6 56.05 14.58 1.95
CA LEU A 6 55.17 13.39 2.05
C LEU A 6 55.82 12.34 2.99
N PRO A 7 55.10 11.27 3.41
CA PRO A 7 55.27 9.96 2.75
C PRO A 7 53.91 9.24 2.51
N SER A 8 53.58 8.75 1.30
CA SER A 8 54.04 7.54 0.58
C SER A 8 53.23 6.25 0.87
N SER A 9 52.68 5.65 -0.18
CA SER A 9 51.78 4.47 -0.19
C SER A 9 52.49 3.12 0.11
N PRO A 10 51.78 1.97 0.09
CA PRO A 10 51.66 1.25 -1.19
C PRO A 10 50.29 0.60 -1.50
N ILE A 11 50.10 0.31 -2.79
CA ILE A 11 48.95 -0.37 -3.42
C ILE A 11 49.32 -1.84 -3.73
N PRO A 12 48.36 -2.78 -3.72
CA PRO A 12 48.39 -3.94 -4.63
C PRO A 12 47.15 -3.92 -5.55
N ALA A 13 47.27 -3.67 -6.86
CA ALA A 13 47.86 -4.51 -7.92
C ALA A 13 46.88 -5.57 -8.46
N LYS A 14 46.44 -5.37 -9.71
CA LYS A 14 45.61 -6.29 -10.49
C LYS A 14 46.34 -7.62 -10.74
N LYS A 15 45.62 -8.75 -10.74
CA LYS A 15 46.03 -9.97 -11.46
C LYS A 15 44.98 -10.37 -12.49
N LYS A 16 45.42 -10.46 -13.76
CA LYS A 16 44.75 -11.26 -14.80
C LYS A 16 45.09 -12.73 -14.55
N ASN A 17 44.14 -13.63 -14.81
CA ASN A 17 44.29 -15.03 -15.25
C ASN A 17 42.93 -15.72 -15.13
N SER A 18 42.58 -16.75 -15.88
CA SER A 18 42.99 -17.23 -17.21
C SER A 18 41.98 -18.32 -17.62
N ARG A 19 41.80 -18.61 -18.92
CA ARG A 19 40.93 -19.71 -19.37
C ARG A 19 41.40 -21.05 -18.75
N LYS A 20 40.46 -21.86 -18.24
CA LYS A 20 40.56 -23.33 -18.33
C LYS A 20 39.18 -23.99 -18.32
N VAL A 21 38.87 -24.63 -19.44
CA VAL A 21 37.79 -25.63 -19.56
C VAL A 21 38.23 -26.89 -18.82
N LEU A 22 37.38 -27.50 -17.99
CA LEU A 22 37.51 -28.93 -17.71
C LEU A 22 36.21 -29.61 -17.21
N LYS A 23 35.76 -30.59 -18.02
CA LYS A 23 35.10 -31.86 -17.67
C LYS A 23 33.89 -31.87 -16.72
N GLN A 24 32.76 -32.24 -17.33
CA GLN A 24 31.70 -33.03 -16.70
C GLN A 24 32.25 -34.26 -15.95
N LYS A 25 31.59 -34.66 -14.87
CA LYS A 25 31.63 -36.02 -14.31
C LYS A 25 30.20 -36.46 -13.95
N LYS A 26 29.84 -37.69 -14.31
CA LYS A 26 28.54 -38.37 -14.06
C LYS A 26 28.65 -39.33 -12.85
N ALA A 27 27.49 -39.94 -12.52
CA ALA A 27 27.17 -41.00 -11.54
C ALA A 27 26.62 -40.47 -10.20
N SER A 28 25.59 -41.04 -9.55
CA SER A 28 24.94 -42.37 -9.69
C SER A 28 23.54 -42.37 -9.02
N THR A 29 22.55 -43.26 -9.22
CA THR A 29 22.15 -44.25 -10.27
C THR A 29 20.79 -44.86 -9.89
N SER A 30 19.85 -45.05 -10.83
CA SER A 30 18.76 -46.06 -10.72
C SER A 30 18.16 -46.39 -12.08
N GLU A 31 18.08 -47.69 -12.41
CA GLU A 31 17.73 -48.22 -13.73
C GLU A 31 16.26 -48.62 -13.83
N ALA A 32 15.72 -48.58 -15.06
CA ALA A 32 14.70 -49.52 -15.54
C ALA A 32 14.68 -49.51 -17.09
N ASN A 33 15.13 -50.61 -17.71
CA ASN A 33 15.09 -50.81 -19.17
C ASN A 33 13.68 -51.15 -19.65
N VAL A 34 13.32 -50.76 -20.88
CA VAL A 34 12.81 -51.69 -21.90
C VAL A 34 13.42 -51.34 -23.27
N LEU A 35 13.76 -52.37 -24.04
CA LEU A 35 14.42 -52.33 -25.35
C LEU A 35 13.54 -51.81 -26.49
N ALA A 36 14.17 -51.11 -27.44
CA ALA A 36 13.93 -51.30 -28.88
C ALA A 36 15.19 -50.88 -29.66
N GLN A 37 15.90 -51.85 -30.27
CA GLN A 37 17.05 -51.57 -31.13
C GLN A 37 16.58 -51.18 -32.53
N ALA A 38 17.26 -50.20 -33.13
CA ALA A 38 17.37 -50.11 -34.58
C ALA A 38 18.76 -50.63 -34.99
N LEU A 39 18.80 -51.57 -35.93
CA LEU A 39 20.00 -51.83 -36.73
C LEU A 39 19.64 -51.89 -38.20
N THR A 40 20.48 -51.24 -38.98
CA THR A 40 20.53 -51.23 -40.44
C THR A 40 21.08 -52.56 -40.95
N GLU A 41 20.60 -53.04 -42.11
CA GLU A 41 21.41 -53.26 -43.34
C GLU A 41 20.77 -54.22 -44.37
N SER A 42 21.23 -54.08 -45.60
CA SER A 42 21.19 -55.04 -46.72
C SER A 42 19.95 -55.17 -47.62
N SER A 43 20.25 -55.16 -48.92
CA SER A 43 19.43 -55.56 -50.07
C SER A 43 19.35 -57.09 -50.17
N PRO A 44 18.37 -57.70 -50.87
CA PRO A 44 18.51 -57.88 -52.31
C PRO A 44 17.20 -57.77 -53.14
N ALA A 45 17.37 -57.71 -54.48
CA ALA A 45 16.62 -58.31 -55.60
C ALA A 45 15.13 -58.76 -55.44
N GLU A 46 14.29 -58.93 -56.48
CA GLU A 46 14.49 -59.10 -57.92
C GLU A 46 13.11 -58.90 -58.61
N ILE A 47 13.02 -58.24 -59.77
CA ILE A 47 11.78 -58.21 -60.57
C ILE A 47 12.12 -58.45 -62.04
N LEU A 48 11.79 -59.65 -62.52
CA LEU A 48 11.80 -60.04 -63.94
C LEU A 48 10.37 -60.08 -64.48
N PRO A 49 10.09 -59.47 -65.64
CA PRO A 49 8.99 -59.86 -66.52
C PRO A 49 9.43 -60.92 -67.55
N PRO A 50 8.50 -61.69 -68.15
CA PRO A 50 8.80 -62.95 -68.86
C PRO A 50 9.12 -62.79 -70.37
N PRO A 51 9.74 -63.81 -70.99
CA PRO A 51 10.00 -63.85 -72.44
C PRO A 51 8.79 -64.32 -73.27
N SER A 52 8.90 -64.11 -74.58
CA SER A 52 7.86 -64.28 -75.60
C SER A 52 7.59 -65.72 -76.06
N GLU A 53 6.46 -65.86 -76.75
CA GLU A 53 5.82 -67.08 -77.27
C GLU A 53 6.67 -67.94 -78.23
N THR A 54 6.39 -69.23 -78.24
CA THR A 54 6.52 -70.11 -79.42
C THR A 54 5.29 -71.01 -79.54
N ASP A 55 4.55 -70.89 -80.65
CA ASP A 55 3.56 -71.87 -81.14
C ASP A 55 4.27 -73.22 -81.48
N PRO A 56 3.59 -74.39 -81.61
CA PRO A 56 2.33 -74.51 -82.37
C PRO A 56 1.25 -75.54 -81.94
N MET A 57 0.02 -75.25 -82.40
CA MET A 57 -1.00 -76.17 -82.95
C MET A 57 -1.84 -77.15 -82.08
N LYS A 58 -3.16 -76.97 -82.27
CA LYS A 58 -4.26 -77.97 -82.42
C LYS A 58 -4.88 -78.70 -81.21
N ALA A 59 -6.06 -78.16 -80.84
CA ALA A 59 -7.38 -78.79 -80.96
C ALA A 59 -8.10 -79.39 -79.71
N ALA A 60 -9.44 -79.30 -79.79
CA ALA A 60 -10.48 -80.02 -79.03
C ALA A 60 -10.95 -79.51 -77.64
N ARG A 61 -11.89 -78.56 -77.68
CA ARG A 61 -13.21 -78.54 -76.98
C ARG A 61 -13.36 -79.14 -75.56
N GLY A 62 -13.91 -78.34 -74.65
CA GLY A 62 -15.00 -78.81 -73.76
C GLY A 62 -15.05 -78.26 -72.32
N GLY A 63 -16.06 -77.41 -72.03
CA GLY A 63 -16.66 -77.29 -70.69
C GLY A 63 -15.91 -76.51 -69.60
N LYS A 64 -16.09 -75.17 -69.56
CA LYS A 64 -15.76 -74.35 -68.36
C LYS A 64 -16.53 -73.02 -68.33
N GLN A 65 -17.83 -73.05 -68.02
CA GLN A 65 -18.65 -71.83 -67.82
C GLN A 65 -19.34 -71.72 -66.44
N GLN A 66 -19.25 -72.74 -65.57
CA GLN A 66 -19.77 -72.68 -64.19
C GLN A 66 -18.68 -72.57 -63.09
N ALA A 67 -17.40 -72.74 -63.43
CA ALA A 67 -16.30 -72.60 -62.47
C ALA A 67 -15.81 -71.14 -62.32
N ALA A 68 -15.81 -70.36 -63.40
CA ALA A 68 -15.32 -68.98 -63.39
C ALA A 68 -16.17 -68.06 -62.51
N ALA A 69 -17.50 -68.13 -62.60
CA ALA A 69 -18.41 -67.29 -61.82
C ALA A 69 -18.23 -67.46 -60.30
N LYS A 70 -18.05 -68.70 -59.81
CA LYS A 70 -17.83 -68.98 -58.37
C LYS A 70 -16.45 -68.53 -57.87
N GLN A 71 -15.42 -68.55 -58.72
CA GLN A 71 -14.12 -67.99 -58.35
C GLN A 71 -14.14 -66.46 -58.33
N GLN A 72 -14.89 -65.84 -59.26
CA GLN A 72 -15.00 -64.39 -59.34
C GLN A 72 -15.84 -63.82 -58.18
N GLU A 73 -16.97 -64.44 -57.81
CA GLU A 73 -17.71 -64.11 -56.57
C GLU A 73 -16.87 -64.25 -55.29
N SER A 74 -15.90 -65.17 -55.27
CA SER A 74 -14.99 -65.34 -54.13
C SER A 74 -13.98 -64.20 -54.08
N PHE A 75 -13.43 -63.80 -55.23
CA PHE A 75 -12.42 -62.77 -55.35
C PHE A 75 -13.01 -61.37 -55.10
N ASP A 76 -14.23 -61.10 -55.56
CA ASP A 76 -14.94 -59.85 -55.28
C ASP A 76 -15.22 -59.70 -53.78
N LYS A 77 -15.60 -60.78 -53.07
CA LYS A 77 -15.74 -60.78 -51.60
C LYS A 77 -14.41 -60.56 -50.87
N GLU A 78 -13.31 -61.10 -51.40
CA GLU A 78 -11.97 -60.91 -50.84
C GLU A 78 -11.47 -59.47 -51.05
N LEU A 79 -11.79 -58.86 -52.20
CA LEU A 79 -11.54 -57.45 -52.52
C LEU A 79 -12.39 -56.51 -51.65
N GLU A 80 -13.67 -56.84 -51.43
CA GLU A 80 -14.58 -56.07 -50.58
C GLU A 80 -14.12 -56.11 -49.11
N GLN A 81 -13.74 -57.29 -48.59
CA GLN A 81 -13.10 -57.43 -47.27
C GLN A 81 -11.78 -56.64 -47.15
N MET A 82 -10.96 -56.61 -48.22
CA MET A 82 -9.73 -55.81 -48.26
C MET A 82 -10.03 -54.31 -48.23
N GLN A 83 -11.08 -53.85 -48.94
CA GLN A 83 -11.54 -52.47 -48.90
C GLN A 83 -12.11 -52.09 -47.52
N GLU A 84 -12.89 -52.96 -46.88
CA GLU A 84 -13.37 -52.78 -45.50
C GLU A 84 -12.21 -52.70 -44.51
N MET A 85 -11.19 -53.57 -44.64
CA MET A 85 -9.99 -53.51 -43.80
C MET A 85 -9.23 -52.19 -43.99
N LEU A 86 -9.09 -51.70 -45.23
CA LEU A 86 -8.46 -50.41 -45.52
C LEU A 86 -9.28 -49.22 -45.00
N GLN A 87 -10.63 -49.28 -45.04
CA GLN A 87 -11.48 -48.26 -44.41
C GLN A 87 -11.35 -48.29 -42.88
N LYS A 88 -11.31 -49.48 -42.27
CA LYS A 88 -11.10 -49.65 -40.83
C LYS A 88 -9.75 -49.09 -40.37
N LEU A 89 -8.68 -49.36 -41.12
CA LEU A 89 -7.34 -48.80 -40.86
C LEU A 89 -7.30 -47.27 -41.03
N LYS A 90 -8.05 -46.70 -41.99
CA LYS A 90 -8.20 -45.24 -42.12
C LYS A 90 -8.91 -44.63 -40.90
N LEU A 91 -10.02 -45.21 -40.47
CA LEU A 91 -10.77 -44.77 -39.30
C LEU A 91 -9.98 -44.94 -37.98
N GLU A 92 -9.15 -45.98 -37.88
CA GLU A 92 -8.25 -46.19 -36.74
C GLU A 92 -7.09 -45.17 -36.74
N LYS A 93 -6.54 -44.85 -37.91
CA LYS A 93 -5.58 -43.74 -38.06
C LYS A 93 -6.21 -42.39 -37.69
N GLU A 94 -7.41 -42.10 -38.18
CA GLU A 94 -8.12 -40.85 -37.91
C GLU A 94 -8.41 -40.69 -36.41
N LYS A 95 -8.87 -41.75 -35.74
CA LYS A 95 -9.06 -41.76 -34.27
C LYS A 95 -7.77 -41.59 -33.48
N THR A 96 -6.65 -42.15 -33.95
CA THR A 96 -5.35 -41.98 -33.27
C THR A 96 -4.77 -40.59 -33.49
N GLU A 97 -4.99 -39.99 -34.66
CA GLU A 97 -4.65 -38.59 -34.98
C GLU A 97 -5.50 -37.60 -34.16
N GLU A 98 -6.80 -37.87 -33.99
CA GLU A 98 -7.70 -37.08 -33.13
C GLU A 98 -7.32 -37.16 -31.64
N MET A 99 -7.01 -38.37 -31.12
CA MET A 99 -6.50 -38.54 -29.74
C MET A 99 -5.13 -37.87 -29.51
N LEU A 100 -4.27 -37.78 -30.53
CA LEU A 100 -3.01 -37.05 -30.45
C LEU A 100 -3.27 -35.54 -30.38
N LYS A 101 -4.15 -35.03 -31.23
CA LYS A 101 -4.55 -33.62 -31.23
C LYS A 101 -5.19 -33.21 -29.90
N GLU A 102 -6.07 -34.03 -29.33
CA GLU A 102 -6.66 -33.78 -28.00
C GLU A 102 -5.59 -33.75 -26.88
N LYS A 103 -4.57 -34.61 -26.96
CA LYS A 103 -3.43 -34.61 -26.01
C LYS A 103 -2.59 -33.34 -26.14
N ASP A 104 -2.33 -32.88 -27.36
CA ASP A 104 -1.57 -31.67 -27.62
C ASP A 104 -2.34 -30.41 -27.18
N ASP A 105 -3.64 -30.34 -27.46
CA ASP A 105 -4.51 -29.25 -26.99
C ASP A 105 -4.62 -29.25 -25.45
N MET A 106 -4.68 -30.42 -24.81
CA MET A 106 -4.63 -30.56 -23.34
C MET A 106 -3.29 -30.12 -22.74
N LEU A 107 -2.16 -30.46 -23.38
CA LEU A 107 -0.83 -29.99 -22.97
C LEU A 107 -0.74 -28.47 -23.08
N LYS A 108 -1.22 -27.90 -24.18
CA LYS A 108 -1.22 -26.46 -24.44
C LYS A 108 -2.08 -25.67 -23.43
N ALA A 109 -3.27 -26.18 -23.11
CA ALA A 109 -4.11 -25.62 -22.04
C ALA A 109 -3.42 -25.67 -20.67
N ARG A 110 -2.66 -26.75 -20.38
CA ARG A 110 -1.89 -26.90 -19.15
C ARG A 110 -0.67 -25.98 -19.09
N GLU A 111 -0.01 -25.73 -20.21
CA GLU A 111 1.06 -24.75 -20.34
C GLU A 111 0.53 -23.32 -20.11
N GLU A 112 -0.61 -22.96 -20.70
CA GLU A 112 -1.26 -21.66 -20.47
C GLU A 112 -1.70 -21.49 -19.00
N GLU A 113 -2.24 -22.54 -18.38
CA GLU A 113 -2.60 -22.52 -16.95
C GLU A 113 -1.36 -22.33 -16.05
N LEU A 114 -0.23 -22.96 -16.39
CA LEU A 114 1.05 -22.79 -15.69
C LEU A 114 1.63 -21.39 -15.90
N GLU A 115 1.56 -20.82 -17.10
CA GLU A 115 2.00 -19.46 -17.39
C GLU A 115 1.15 -18.43 -16.60
N ASN A 116 -0.16 -18.64 -16.53
CA ASN A 116 -1.07 -17.79 -15.76
C ASN A 116 -0.83 -17.88 -14.25
N LYS A 117 -0.58 -19.08 -13.70
CA LYS A 117 -0.14 -19.27 -12.30
C LYS A 117 1.21 -18.60 -12.03
N GLY A 118 2.14 -18.63 -12.99
CA GLY A 118 3.42 -17.92 -12.90
C GLY A 118 3.24 -16.39 -12.81
N LYS A 119 2.42 -15.81 -13.69
CA LYS A 119 2.05 -14.39 -13.67
C LYS A 119 1.36 -13.99 -12.36
N GLU A 120 0.52 -14.86 -11.80
CA GLU A 120 -0.16 -14.63 -10.52
C GLU A 120 0.82 -14.67 -9.33
N GLN A 121 1.74 -15.64 -9.29
CA GLN A 121 2.81 -15.66 -8.28
C GLN A 121 3.72 -14.42 -8.36
N GLU A 122 4.05 -13.95 -9.57
CA GLU A 122 4.83 -12.71 -9.75
C GLU A 122 4.07 -11.49 -9.23
N LYS A 123 2.76 -11.37 -9.51
CA LYS A 123 1.89 -10.31 -8.95
C LYS A 123 1.87 -10.36 -7.42
N LEU A 124 1.64 -11.52 -6.81
CA LEU A 124 1.63 -11.68 -5.35
C LEU A 124 3.00 -11.37 -4.74
N GLN A 125 4.10 -11.72 -5.40
CA GLN A 125 5.45 -11.38 -4.94
C GLN A 125 5.73 -9.87 -5.07
N ALA A 126 5.23 -9.21 -6.11
CA ALA A 126 5.29 -7.76 -6.25
C ALA A 126 4.45 -7.05 -5.18
N GLU A 127 3.25 -7.57 -4.89
CA GLU A 127 2.38 -7.05 -3.83
C GLU A 127 2.99 -7.21 -2.43
N LEU A 128 3.57 -8.37 -2.11
CA LEU A 128 4.33 -8.56 -0.88
C LEU A 128 5.51 -7.57 -0.76
N LYS A 129 6.24 -7.30 -1.85
CA LYS A 129 7.29 -6.27 -1.89
C LYS A 129 6.71 -4.87 -1.70
N LYS A 130 5.55 -4.54 -2.28
CA LYS A 130 4.83 -3.28 -2.04
C LYS A 130 4.46 -3.14 -0.55
N LEU A 131 3.86 -4.16 0.06
CA LEU A 131 3.47 -4.18 1.48
C LEU A 131 4.67 -4.07 2.43
N GLN A 132 5.78 -4.75 2.12
CA GLN A 132 7.02 -4.65 2.89
C GLN A 132 7.61 -3.24 2.83
N LYS A 133 7.68 -2.63 1.63
CA LYS A 133 8.06 -1.21 1.47
C LYS A 133 7.08 -0.27 2.20
N LEU A 134 5.78 -0.55 2.19
CA LEU A 134 4.76 0.25 2.89
C LEU A 134 4.98 0.24 4.42
N LYS A 135 5.47 -0.87 4.97
CA LYS A 135 5.87 -1.00 6.39
C LYS A 135 7.16 -0.22 6.70
N GLU A 136 7.98 0.06 5.70
CA GLU A 136 9.21 0.85 5.80
C GLU A 136 8.96 2.36 5.57
N PHE A 137 7.76 2.76 5.12
CA PHE A 137 7.36 4.17 4.95
C PHE A 137 7.38 4.91 6.30
N LYS A 138 8.46 5.65 6.52
CA LYS A 138 8.62 6.61 7.63
C LYS A 138 8.46 8.02 7.05
N PRO A 139 7.24 8.58 7.05
CA PRO A 139 7.01 9.92 6.51
C PRO A 139 7.87 10.92 7.27
N ASN A 140 8.64 11.74 6.53
CA ASN A 140 9.52 12.74 7.12
C ASN A 140 8.68 13.97 7.53
N LEU A 141 8.04 13.85 8.69
CA LEU A 141 7.18 14.89 9.26
C LEU A 141 7.99 15.68 10.29
N ASN A 142 8.40 16.90 9.91
CA ASN A 142 8.97 17.86 10.86
C ASN A 142 7.84 18.46 11.72
N PHE A 143 7.39 17.70 12.72
CA PHE A 143 6.31 18.14 13.62
C PHE A 143 6.80 19.17 14.64
N GLN A 144 6.85 20.45 14.26
CA GLN A 144 6.87 21.56 15.24
C GLN A 144 5.66 21.49 16.21
N ILE A 145 4.50 21.04 15.70
CA ILE A 145 3.16 21.15 16.30
C ILE A 145 3.02 20.51 17.70
N LEU A 146 3.84 19.51 18.06
CA LEU A 146 3.76 18.86 19.39
C LEU A 146 4.54 19.58 20.49
N LYS A 147 5.46 20.51 20.18
CA LYS A 147 6.19 21.28 21.20
C LYS A 147 5.41 22.52 21.64
N ASP A 148 4.77 23.22 20.72
CA ASP A 148 4.07 24.47 21.02
C ASP A 148 2.79 24.24 21.83
N ASN A 149 2.13 23.08 21.63
CA ASN A 149 0.96 22.68 22.42
C ASN A 149 1.26 22.49 23.92
N GLU A 150 2.46 22.07 24.34
CA GLU A 150 2.79 22.00 25.79
C GLU A 150 2.99 23.38 26.43
N GLN A 151 3.39 24.38 25.63
CA GLN A 151 3.53 25.75 26.08
C GLN A 151 2.14 26.42 26.15
N ASP A 152 1.33 26.24 25.12
CA ASP A 152 -0.02 26.82 25.03
C ASP A 152 -0.99 26.21 26.06
N ASP A 153 -0.87 24.92 26.40
CA ASP A 153 -1.63 24.30 27.50
C ASP A 153 -1.17 24.82 28.88
N LYS A 154 0.13 25.14 29.06
CA LYS A 154 0.64 25.83 30.28
C LYS A 154 0.14 27.26 30.37
N ASP A 155 0.10 28.00 29.26
CA ASP A 155 -0.34 29.39 29.26
C ASP A 155 -1.87 29.52 29.32
N LYS A 156 -2.65 28.60 28.73
CA LYS A 156 -4.09 28.42 29.02
C LYS A 156 -4.33 28.12 30.50
N LYS A 157 -3.50 27.28 31.12
CA LYS A 157 -3.58 26.93 32.55
C LYS A 157 -3.13 28.06 33.48
N LYS A 158 -2.23 28.95 33.05
CA LYS A 158 -1.93 30.24 33.71
C LYS A 158 -3.08 31.24 33.55
N LYS A 159 -3.63 31.43 32.35
CA LYS A 159 -4.79 32.30 32.09
C LYS A 159 -5.97 31.90 32.98
N LYS A 160 -6.25 30.60 33.11
CA LYS A 160 -7.30 30.05 34.00
C LYS A 160 -6.99 30.18 35.52
N LYS A 161 -5.80 30.62 35.90
CA LYS A 161 -5.39 30.85 37.30
C LYS A 161 -5.13 32.33 37.67
N GLY A 162 -5.14 33.24 36.69
CA GLY A 162 -4.82 34.66 36.93
C GLY A 162 -5.57 35.67 36.05
N GLY A 163 -6.32 35.22 35.03
CA GLY A 163 -7.26 36.08 34.31
C GLY A 163 -8.48 36.32 35.17
N ALA A 164 -8.79 37.58 35.47
CA ALA A 164 -10.10 37.95 35.98
C ALA A 164 -11.15 37.50 34.95
N GLU A 165 -11.91 36.46 35.28
CA GLU A 165 -13.10 36.08 34.54
C GLU A 165 -13.97 37.34 34.42
N LYS A 166 -14.19 37.81 33.18
CA LYS A 166 -14.71 39.14 32.89
C LYS A 166 -16.04 39.31 33.61
N LYS A 167 -16.02 40.00 34.74
CA LYS A 167 -17.19 40.06 35.63
C LYS A 167 -18.30 40.77 34.89
N ARG A 168 -19.52 40.23 35.00
CA ARG A 168 -20.68 40.90 34.41
C ARG A 168 -20.80 42.32 35.01
N PRO A 169 -21.25 43.30 34.22
CA PRO A 169 -21.48 44.67 34.66
C PRO A 169 -22.23 44.73 35.98
N SER A 170 -21.80 45.64 36.87
CA SER A 170 -22.44 45.77 38.18
C SER A 170 -23.81 46.42 38.01
N GLN A 171 -24.86 45.80 38.53
CA GLN A 171 -26.23 46.34 38.48
C GLN A 171 -26.29 47.78 39.05
N PRO A 172 -27.22 48.65 38.59
CA PRO A 172 -27.24 50.08 38.94
C PRO A 172 -27.16 50.35 40.47
N TYR A 173 -27.93 49.59 41.25
CA TYR A 173 -27.89 49.64 42.72
C TYR A 173 -26.51 49.34 43.30
N ILE A 174 -25.74 48.41 42.72
CA ILE A 174 -24.42 48.01 43.21
C ILE A 174 -23.36 49.07 42.86
N LEU A 175 -23.52 49.79 41.75
CA LEU A 175 -22.69 50.95 41.43
C LEU A 175 -22.96 52.09 42.42
N TRP A 176 -24.22 52.48 42.59
CA TRP A 176 -24.63 53.49 43.57
C TRP A 176 -24.24 53.12 45.00
N TYR A 177 -24.42 51.87 45.41
CA TYR A 177 -24.08 51.38 46.74
C TYR A 177 -22.59 51.54 47.02
N LYS A 178 -21.70 51.27 46.05
CA LYS A 178 -20.25 51.46 46.20
C LYS A 178 -19.89 52.94 46.39
N ASP A 179 -20.49 53.83 45.61
CA ASP A 179 -20.22 55.26 45.68
C ASP A 179 -20.69 55.84 47.02
N GLN A 180 -21.92 55.50 47.45
CA GLN A 180 -22.44 55.92 48.76
C GLN A 180 -21.71 55.25 49.94
N TRP A 181 -21.22 54.02 49.78
CA TRP A 181 -20.39 53.34 50.77
C TRP A 181 -19.05 54.05 50.97
N ALA A 182 -18.44 54.52 49.88
CA ALA A 182 -17.18 55.25 49.94
C ALA A 182 -17.36 56.58 50.70
N GLU A 183 -18.46 57.30 50.47
CA GLU A 183 -18.77 58.53 51.20
C GLU A 183 -19.10 58.24 52.69
N MET A 184 -19.98 57.26 52.97
CA MET A 184 -20.30 56.82 54.34
C MET A 184 -19.04 56.44 55.14
N LYS A 185 -18.07 55.75 54.53
CA LYS A 185 -16.83 55.32 55.19
C LYS A 185 -15.83 56.47 55.38
N LYS A 186 -15.90 57.50 54.54
CA LYS A 186 -15.10 58.73 54.66
C LYS A 186 -15.63 59.63 55.77
N GLU A 187 -16.95 59.70 55.92
CA GLU A 187 -17.62 60.43 57.02
C GLU A 187 -17.55 59.66 58.36
N ASN A 188 -17.69 58.34 58.33
CA ASN A 188 -17.73 57.48 59.52
C ASN A 188 -16.74 56.30 59.41
N PRO A 189 -15.43 56.49 59.70
CA PRO A 189 -14.41 55.45 59.55
C PRO A 189 -14.62 54.18 60.39
N ASN A 190 -15.39 54.27 61.48
CA ASN A 190 -15.64 53.20 62.45
C ASN A 190 -17.06 52.58 62.37
N ALA A 191 -17.90 52.96 61.40
CA ALA A 191 -19.27 52.45 61.31
C ALA A 191 -19.33 50.94 60.95
N ASP A 192 -20.20 50.17 61.62
CA ASP A 192 -20.33 48.74 61.34
C ASP A 192 -20.99 48.47 59.98
N PHE A 193 -20.53 47.40 59.33
CA PHE A 193 -20.91 47.08 57.96
C PHE A 193 -22.42 46.85 57.81
N LYS A 194 -23.06 46.25 58.82
CA LYS A 194 -24.48 45.88 58.79
C LYS A 194 -25.37 47.12 58.85
N GLU A 195 -25.03 48.08 59.70
CA GLU A 195 -25.80 49.31 59.89
C GLU A 195 -25.75 50.18 58.62
N VAL A 196 -24.56 50.40 58.07
CA VAL A 196 -24.38 51.15 56.81
C VAL A 196 -25.14 50.49 55.66
N SER A 197 -25.10 49.15 55.56
CA SER A 197 -25.83 48.40 54.52
C SER A 197 -27.36 48.56 54.62
N VAL A 198 -27.93 48.55 55.84
CA VAL A 198 -29.36 48.77 56.06
C VAL A 198 -29.77 50.20 55.69
N ILE A 199 -28.98 51.20 56.10
CA ILE A 199 -29.25 52.62 55.79
C ILE A 199 -29.18 52.86 54.27
N LEU A 200 -28.18 52.32 53.57
CA LEU A 200 -28.07 52.45 52.12
C LEU A 200 -29.20 51.70 51.38
N GLY A 201 -29.60 50.53 51.86
CA GLY A 201 -30.74 49.79 51.30
C GLY A 201 -32.09 50.54 51.46
N ALA A 202 -32.26 51.29 52.55
CA ALA A 202 -33.41 52.18 52.74
C ALA A 202 -33.31 53.43 51.84
N LYS A 203 -32.14 54.09 51.82
CA LYS A 203 -31.88 55.29 51.01
C LYS A 203 -32.10 55.03 49.52
N TRP A 204 -31.68 53.90 48.96
CA TRP A 204 -31.96 53.56 47.55
C TRP A 204 -33.45 53.50 47.19
N LYS A 205 -34.32 53.14 48.16
CA LYS A 205 -35.77 53.12 47.92
C LYS A 205 -36.36 54.52 47.86
N THR A 206 -35.78 55.50 48.54
CA THR A 206 -36.24 56.91 48.57
C THR A 206 -35.51 57.83 47.58
N VAL A 207 -34.31 57.46 47.12
CA VAL A 207 -33.54 58.12 46.04
C VAL A 207 -34.41 58.33 44.80
N SER A 208 -34.35 59.52 44.21
CA SER A 208 -35.21 59.91 43.09
C SER A 208 -34.86 59.16 41.80
N ALA A 209 -35.77 59.17 40.81
CA ALA A 209 -35.48 58.60 39.49
C ALA A 209 -34.30 59.31 38.79
N GLU A 210 -34.13 60.61 39.05
CA GLU A 210 -33.06 61.43 38.48
C GLU A 210 -31.68 61.05 39.04
N GLU A 211 -31.60 60.73 40.34
CA GLU A 211 -30.37 60.24 40.98
C GLU A 211 -30.02 58.80 40.57
N LYS A 212 -31.03 57.99 40.18
CA LYS A 212 -30.84 56.61 39.67
C LYS A 212 -30.36 56.58 38.22
N LYS A 213 -30.88 57.49 37.40
CA LYS A 213 -30.60 57.60 35.95
C LYS A 213 -29.10 57.49 35.58
N PRO A 214 -28.15 58.24 36.19
CA PRO A 214 -26.73 58.12 35.82
C PRO A 214 -26.13 56.74 36.14
N TYR A 215 -26.68 55.99 37.10
CA TYR A 215 -26.23 54.62 37.41
C TYR A 215 -26.85 53.58 36.47
N GLU A 216 -28.07 53.83 35.99
CA GLU A 216 -28.71 53.01 34.97
C GLU A 216 -28.05 53.18 33.59
N GLU A 217 -27.72 54.42 33.21
CA GLU A 217 -26.96 54.71 31.97
C GLU A 217 -25.56 54.11 32.02
N LYS A 218 -24.82 54.27 33.12
CA LYS A 218 -23.51 53.60 33.34
C LYS A 218 -23.63 52.07 33.22
N TYR A 219 -24.67 51.47 33.79
CA TYR A 219 -24.89 50.02 33.70
C TYR A 219 -25.16 49.54 32.27
N GLN A 220 -26.01 50.23 31.50
CA GLN A 220 -26.27 49.85 30.11
C GLN A 220 -25.01 50.01 29.25
N ALA A 221 -24.26 51.10 29.42
CA ALA A 221 -22.99 51.30 28.71
C ALA A 221 -21.94 50.21 29.04
N GLU A 222 -21.76 49.87 30.32
CA GLU A 222 -20.86 48.78 30.74
C GLU A 222 -21.34 47.42 30.19
N LYS A 223 -22.66 47.20 30.12
CA LYS A 223 -23.29 45.99 29.57
C LYS A 223 -23.15 45.85 28.07
N GLU A 224 -23.31 46.93 27.31
CA GLU A 224 -23.07 46.93 25.87
C GLU A 224 -21.59 46.70 25.57
N ALA A 225 -20.69 47.36 26.29
CA ALA A 225 -19.24 47.13 26.19
C ALA A 225 -18.88 45.66 26.51
N TYR A 226 -19.44 45.09 27.58
CA TYR A 226 -19.25 43.68 27.93
C TYR A 226 -19.76 42.75 26.81
N LEU A 227 -20.96 43.00 26.27
CA LEU A 227 -21.50 42.20 25.17
C LEU A 227 -20.65 42.29 23.89
N GLN A 228 -20.13 43.48 23.55
CA GLN A 228 -19.19 43.65 22.43
C GLN A 228 -17.88 42.89 22.66
N VAL A 229 -17.29 42.95 23.86
CA VAL A 229 -16.07 42.19 24.21
C VAL A 229 -16.32 40.68 24.13
N MET A 230 -17.45 40.19 24.64
CA MET A 230 -17.82 38.78 24.55
C MET A 230 -18.11 38.33 23.10
N ALA A 231 -18.69 39.19 22.27
CA ALA A 231 -18.92 38.91 20.85
C ALA A 231 -17.60 38.87 20.05
N LYS A 232 -16.68 39.80 20.33
CA LYS A 232 -15.34 39.82 19.74
C LYS A 232 -14.54 38.58 20.16
N GLU A 233 -14.53 38.23 21.43
CA GLU A 233 -13.85 37.03 21.94
C GLU A 233 -14.40 35.75 21.32
N LYS A 234 -15.73 35.61 21.16
CA LYS A 234 -16.31 34.48 20.43
C LYS A 234 -15.77 34.36 19.00
N ARG A 235 -15.79 35.47 18.23
CA ARG A 235 -15.24 35.50 16.86
C ARG A 235 -13.74 35.16 16.83
N GLU A 236 -12.96 35.67 17.77
CA GLU A 236 -11.53 35.34 17.89
C GLU A 236 -11.31 33.86 18.20
N THR A 237 -12.08 33.26 19.11
CA THR A 237 -11.98 31.81 19.41
C THR A 237 -12.40 30.93 18.23
N GLU A 238 -13.41 31.35 17.45
CA GLU A 238 -13.86 30.66 16.25
C GLU A 238 -12.84 30.76 15.12
N ALA A 239 -12.26 31.95 14.89
CA ALA A 239 -11.18 32.15 13.93
C ALA A 239 -9.91 31.34 14.27
N MET A 240 -9.51 31.30 15.55
CA MET A 240 -8.38 30.47 16.00
C MET A 240 -8.64 28.98 15.79
N LYS A 241 -9.87 28.51 16.03
CA LYS A 241 -10.26 27.12 15.77
C LYS A 241 -10.22 26.78 14.28
N LEU A 242 -10.73 27.67 13.42
CA LEU A 242 -10.67 27.49 11.96
C LEU A 242 -9.22 27.43 11.45
N LEU A 243 -8.31 28.24 12.01
CA LEU A 243 -6.89 28.21 11.69
C LEU A 243 -6.22 26.89 12.13
N GLU A 244 -6.57 26.36 13.31
CA GLU A 244 -6.10 25.05 13.77
C GLU A 244 -6.61 23.91 12.87
N ASP A 245 -7.89 23.98 12.47
CA ASP A 245 -8.51 23.00 11.56
C ASP A 245 -7.91 23.06 10.13
N ASP A 246 -7.59 24.25 9.61
CA ASP A 246 -6.89 24.45 8.31
C ASP A 246 -5.45 23.92 8.35
N GLN A 247 -4.69 24.20 9.41
CA GLN A 247 -3.35 23.64 9.59
C GLN A 247 -3.37 22.11 9.62
N LYS A 248 -4.32 21.50 10.34
CA LYS A 248 -4.50 20.04 10.36
C LYS A 248 -4.83 19.47 8.98
N GLN A 249 -5.67 20.16 8.20
CA GLN A 249 -5.98 19.76 6.83
C GLN A 249 -4.76 19.84 5.91
N LYS A 250 -3.93 20.89 6.02
CA LYS A 250 -2.69 21.04 5.25
C LYS A 250 -1.70 19.93 5.55
N THR A 251 -1.41 19.64 6.82
CA THR A 251 -0.52 18.53 7.21
C THR A 251 -1.08 17.16 6.78
N ALA A 252 -2.39 16.96 6.82
CA ALA A 252 -3.01 15.74 6.30
C ALA A 252 -2.86 15.60 4.77
N MET A 253 -2.91 16.72 4.04
CA MET A 253 -2.74 16.77 2.58
C MET A 253 -1.28 16.55 2.15
N GLU A 254 -0.32 17.15 2.85
CA GLU A 254 1.12 16.94 2.65
C GLU A 254 1.52 15.47 2.88
N LEU A 255 0.94 14.83 3.91
CA LEU A 255 1.12 13.41 4.18
C LEU A 255 0.52 12.52 3.07
N LEU A 256 -0.62 12.95 2.50
CA LEU A 256 -1.28 12.27 1.38
C LEU A 256 -0.41 12.35 0.12
N GLU A 257 0.12 13.53 -0.18
CA GLU A 257 1.03 13.79 -1.30
C GLU A 257 2.32 12.97 -1.17
N GLN A 258 2.94 12.93 0.01
CA GLN A 258 4.13 12.09 0.26
C GLN A 258 3.84 10.59 0.09
N TYR A 259 2.64 10.13 0.46
CA TYR A 259 2.22 8.74 0.26
C TYR A 259 1.95 8.41 -1.23
N LEU A 260 1.29 9.31 -1.96
CA LEU A 260 1.02 9.17 -3.39
C LEU A 260 2.33 9.18 -4.19
N GLN A 261 3.24 10.09 -3.87
CA GLN A 261 4.59 10.16 -4.44
C GLN A 261 5.36 8.85 -4.20
N PHE A 262 5.34 8.33 -2.97
CA PHE A 262 5.95 7.04 -2.64
C PHE A 262 5.33 5.87 -3.43
N LYS A 263 3.99 5.87 -3.59
CA LYS A 263 3.30 4.84 -4.40
C LYS A 263 3.71 4.92 -5.87
N HIS A 264 3.77 6.12 -6.45
CA HIS A 264 4.18 6.35 -7.83
C HIS A 264 5.63 5.91 -8.07
N GLU A 265 6.56 6.25 -7.16
CA GLU A 265 7.96 5.80 -7.22
C GLU A 265 8.13 4.28 -7.12
N VAL A 266 7.24 3.59 -6.39
CA VAL A 266 7.21 2.13 -6.29
C VAL A 266 6.66 1.49 -7.57
N GLU A 267 5.75 2.16 -8.28
CA GLU A 267 5.14 1.68 -9.53
C GLU A 267 6.02 1.96 -10.76
N ASP A 268 6.65 3.13 -10.84
CA ASP A 268 7.62 3.50 -11.91
C ASP A 268 8.89 2.60 -11.89
N GLN A 269 9.31 2.14 -10.72
CA GLN A 269 10.45 1.21 -10.60
C GLN A 269 10.16 -0.17 -11.22
N GLY A 270 8.89 -0.56 -11.35
CA GLY A 270 8.49 -1.82 -11.97
C GLY A 270 8.41 -1.79 -13.51
N ASN A 271 8.22 -0.61 -14.12
CA ASN A 271 7.74 -0.51 -15.51
C ASN A 271 8.82 -0.09 -16.53
N LYS A 272 10.07 -0.57 -16.36
CA LYS A 272 11.17 -0.22 -17.27
C LYS A 272 11.14 -1.02 -18.59
N LYS A 273 10.56 -0.37 -19.61
CA LYS A 273 10.75 -0.63 -21.05
C LYS A 273 10.05 -1.87 -21.64
N THR A 274 8.73 -1.93 -21.56
CA THR A 274 7.97 -2.49 -22.69
C THR A 274 7.88 -1.44 -23.81
N LYS A 275 7.99 -1.89 -25.06
CA LYS A 275 7.86 -1.04 -26.26
C LYS A 275 6.42 -0.54 -26.31
N LYS A 276 6.18 0.77 -26.20
CA LYS A 276 4.83 1.38 -26.22
C LYS A 276 3.97 0.72 -27.29
N GLU A 277 2.99 -0.05 -26.84
CA GLU A 277 2.05 -0.72 -27.72
C GLU A 277 1.26 0.37 -28.46
N LYS A 278 1.26 0.30 -29.80
CA LYS A 278 0.50 1.23 -30.61
C LYS A 278 -0.96 0.83 -30.46
N ASP A 279 -1.71 1.65 -29.73
CA ASP A 279 -3.16 1.54 -29.49
C ASP A 279 -3.87 0.76 -30.60
N PRO A 280 -4.29 -0.50 -30.35
CA PRO A 280 -4.90 -1.36 -31.36
C PRO A 280 -6.19 -0.81 -31.97
N LEU A 281 -6.86 0.10 -31.26
CA LEU A 281 -8.11 0.72 -31.69
C LEU A 281 -7.90 2.00 -32.51
N LYS A 282 -6.66 2.49 -32.65
CA LYS A 282 -6.39 3.65 -33.51
C LYS A 282 -6.66 3.29 -34.98
N PRO A 283 -7.55 4.02 -35.67
CA PRO A 283 -7.81 3.78 -37.10
C PRO A 283 -6.52 3.80 -37.92
N LYS A 284 -6.40 2.86 -38.85
CA LYS A 284 -5.24 2.72 -39.75
C LYS A 284 -5.40 3.63 -40.95
N GLN A 285 -4.29 4.21 -41.43
CA GLN A 285 -4.34 5.06 -42.62
C GLN A 285 -4.87 4.26 -43.84
N PRO A 286 -5.74 4.87 -44.65
CA PRO A 286 -6.35 4.22 -45.80
C PRO A 286 -5.35 4.06 -46.94
N MET A 287 -5.54 3.02 -47.74
CA MET A 287 -4.69 2.76 -48.91
C MET A 287 -4.93 3.80 -50.00
N SER A 288 -3.84 4.30 -50.60
CA SER A 288 -3.89 5.17 -51.78
C SER A 288 -4.33 4.39 -53.03
N ALA A 289 -4.84 5.09 -54.05
CA ALA A 289 -5.40 4.52 -55.29
C ALA A 289 -4.47 3.47 -55.93
N PHE A 290 -3.17 3.76 -56.01
CA PHE A 290 -2.17 2.82 -56.51
C PHE A 290 -2.09 1.53 -55.69
N PHE A 291 -2.19 1.59 -54.36
CA PHE A 291 -2.13 0.40 -53.50
C PHE A 291 -3.42 -0.43 -53.56
N ILE A 292 -4.58 0.21 -53.78
CA ILE A 292 -5.85 -0.49 -53.99
C ILE A 292 -5.76 -1.29 -55.30
N TYR A 293 -5.45 -0.61 -56.41
CA TYR A 293 -5.18 -1.25 -57.70
C TYR A 293 -4.10 -2.33 -57.58
N SER A 294 -3.01 -2.05 -56.87
CA SER A 294 -1.88 -2.96 -56.79
C SER A 294 -2.17 -4.20 -55.96
N ASN A 295 -3.07 -4.14 -54.97
CA ASN A 295 -3.52 -5.35 -54.25
C ASN A 295 -4.43 -6.21 -55.12
N GLU A 296 -5.38 -5.62 -55.84
CA GLU A 296 -6.23 -6.33 -56.79
C GLU A 296 -5.40 -6.98 -57.91
N ARG A 297 -4.47 -6.22 -58.52
CA ARG A 297 -3.62 -6.72 -59.60
C ARG A 297 -2.60 -7.75 -59.13
N ARG A 298 -2.02 -7.62 -57.91
CA ARG A 298 -1.22 -8.70 -57.30
C ARG A 298 -2.04 -9.98 -57.15
N SER A 299 -3.27 -9.87 -56.63
CA SER A 299 -4.15 -11.03 -56.46
C SER A 299 -4.48 -11.71 -57.80
N ALA A 300 -4.77 -10.94 -58.85
CA ALA A 300 -4.97 -11.46 -60.20
C ALA A 300 -3.71 -12.13 -60.77
N LEU A 301 -2.53 -11.49 -60.66
CA LEU A 301 -1.26 -12.03 -61.16
C LEU A 301 -0.83 -13.32 -60.43
N VAL A 302 -1.11 -13.42 -59.13
CA VAL A 302 -0.88 -14.66 -58.34
C VAL A 302 -1.79 -15.80 -58.81
N ALA A 303 -3.05 -15.49 -59.17
CA ALA A 303 -4.01 -16.47 -59.68
C ALA A 303 -3.71 -16.90 -61.14
N GLU A 304 -3.29 -15.95 -61.99
CA GLU A 304 -2.99 -16.18 -63.41
C GLU A 304 -1.62 -16.85 -63.63
N ASN A 305 -0.60 -16.52 -62.82
CA ASN A 305 0.79 -16.91 -63.06
C ASN A 305 1.54 -17.27 -61.76
N LYS A 306 1.16 -18.39 -61.13
CA LYS A 306 1.82 -18.94 -59.92
C LYS A 306 3.36 -19.05 -60.07
N THR A 307 3.85 -19.38 -61.27
CA THR A 307 5.28 -19.52 -61.58
C THR A 307 6.08 -18.21 -61.44
N ILE A 308 5.46 -17.04 -61.65
CA ILE A 308 6.14 -15.74 -61.44
C ILE A 308 6.42 -15.51 -59.95
N LEU A 309 5.54 -15.98 -59.07
CA LEU A 309 5.73 -15.90 -57.62
C LEU A 309 6.87 -16.80 -57.15
N GLU A 310 6.98 -18.02 -57.72
CA GLU A 310 8.01 -19.02 -57.37
C GLU A 310 9.42 -18.62 -57.85
N VAL A 311 9.54 -17.93 -58.98
CA VAL A 311 10.85 -17.57 -59.58
C VAL A 311 11.28 -16.13 -59.24
N GLY A 312 10.34 -15.21 -59.04
CA GLY A 312 10.60 -13.77 -58.92
C GLY A 312 10.16 -13.10 -57.61
N GLY A 313 9.29 -13.75 -56.84
CA GLY A 313 8.72 -13.22 -55.60
C GLY A 313 7.89 -11.94 -55.76
N ASP A 314 7.40 -11.40 -54.64
CA ASP A 314 6.54 -10.21 -54.58
C ASP A 314 7.15 -8.97 -55.25
N TRP A 315 8.48 -8.89 -55.34
CA TRP A 315 9.19 -7.80 -56.00
C TRP A 315 8.87 -7.73 -57.50
N GLN A 316 8.95 -8.84 -58.24
CA GLN A 316 8.67 -8.80 -59.68
C GLN A 316 7.21 -8.45 -59.97
N VAL A 317 6.28 -8.97 -59.16
CA VAL A 317 4.85 -8.61 -59.24
C VAL A 317 4.64 -7.12 -58.96
N ALA A 318 5.31 -6.56 -57.94
CA ALA A 318 5.24 -5.13 -57.63
C ALA A 318 5.84 -4.25 -58.73
N LYS A 319 6.90 -4.70 -59.42
CA LYS A 319 7.52 -3.97 -60.54
C LYS A 319 6.59 -3.90 -61.76
N ILE A 320 6.03 -5.05 -62.17
CA ILE A 320 5.04 -5.14 -63.26
C ILE A 320 3.84 -4.23 -62.95
N THR A 321 3.28 -4.35 -61.75
CA THR A 321 2.11 -3.57 -61.34
C THR A 321 2.39 -2.05 -61.27
N GLY A 322 3.62 -1.65 -60.91
CA GLY A 322 4.04 -0.25 -60.91
C GLY A 322 4.18 0.33 -62.33
N GLU A 323 4.71 -0.46 -63.27
CA GLU A 323 4.85 -0.08 -64.68
C GLU A 323 3.47 -0.02 -65.39
N GLU A 324 2.59 -1.00 -65.12
CA GLU A 324 1.20 -0.98 -65.58
C GLU A 324 0.46 0.27 -65.07
N TRP A 325 0.52 0.58 -63.76
CA TRP A 325 -0.12 1.78 -63.20
C TRP A 325 0.42 3.07 -63.82
N LYS A 326 1.73 3.16 -64.07
CA LYS A 326 2.32 4.35 -64.72
C LYS A 326 1.73 4.56 -66.12
N ASN A 327 1.56 3.48 -66.88
CA ASN A 327 1.05 3.51 -68.26
C ASN A 327 -0.49 3.50 -68.37
N MET A 328 -1.22 3.29 -67.26
CA MET A 328 -2.69 3.38 -67.22
C MET A 328 -3.21 4.80 -67.45
N THR A 329 -4.24 4.93 -68.28
CA THR A 329 -4.94 6.20 -68.54
C THR A 329 -5.81 6.61 -67.34
N GLU A 330 -6.03 7.92 -67.17
CA GLU A 330 -6.84 8.48 -66.07
C GLU A 330 -8.23 7.84 -65.96
N LYS A 331 -8.90 7.55 -67.08
CA LYS A 331 -10.20 6.84 -67.09
C LYS A 331 -10.16 5.47 -66.39
N LYS A 332 -9.02 4.76 -66.41
CA LYS A 332 -8.82 3.49 -65.69
C LYS A 332 -8.33 3.69 -64.24
N LYS A 333 -7.80 4.86 -63.91
CA LYS A 333 -7.38 5.24 -62.54
C LYS A 333 -8.52 5.81 -61.70
N ALA A 334 -9.44 6.55 -62.33
CA ALA A 334 -10.61 7.18 -61.73
C ALA A 334 -11.39 6.30 -60.73
N PRO A 335 -11.76 5.03 -61.01
CA PRO A 335 -12.44 4.20 -60.01
C PRO A 335 -11.60 3.96 -58.76
N TYR A 336 -10.29 3.76 -58.90
CA TYR A 336 -9.38 3.57 -57.77
C TYR A 336 -9.13 4.87 -56.99
N GLU A 337 -9.17 6.01 -57.65
CA GLU A 337 -9.05 7.34 -57.04
C GLU A 337 -10.31 7.70 -56.24
N GLU A 338 -11.50 7.41 -56.75
CA GLU A 338 -12.76 7.55 -55.99
C GLU A 338 -12.83 6.60 -54.79
N ILE A 339 -12.41 5.34 -54.92
CA ILE A 339 -12.33 4.42 -53.77
C ILE A 339 -11.30 4.92 -52.74
N ALA A 340 -10.14 5.41 -53.17
CA ALA A 340 -9.13 5.98 -52.27
C ALA A 340 -9.64 7.23 -51.53
N LYS A 341 -10.39 8.10 -52.23
CA LYS A 341 -11.01 9.30 -51.66
C LYS A 341 -12.09 8.93 -50.63
N LYS A 342 -12.98 8.00 -50.95
CA LYS A 342 -14.00 7.50 -50.01
C LYS A 342 -13.38 6.83 -48.78
N ASN A 343 -12.33 6.03 -48.97
CA ASN A 343 -11.58 5.45 -47.85
C ASN A 343 -10.89 6.53 -46.98
N LYS A 344 -10.45 7.64 -47.58
CA LYS A 344 -9.91 8.81 -46.86
C LYS A 344 -10.97 9.56 -46.07
N GLU A 345 -12.16 9.75 -46.61
CA GLU A 345 -13.30 10.38 -45.93
C GLU A 345 -13.76 9.52 -44.72
N ASN A 346 -13.95 8.21 -44.92
CA ASN A 346 -14.26 7.26 -43.85
C ASN A 346 -13.19 7.28 -42.74
N TYR A 347 -11.91 7.25 -43.10
CA TYR A 347 -10.81 7.31 -42.14
C TYR A 347 -10.81 8.59 -41.30
N LEU A 348 -11.19 9.74 -41.87
CA LEU A 348 -11.28 10.99 -41.13
C LEU A 348 -12.40 10.94 -40.09
N ILE A 349 -13.57 10.41 -40.47
CA ILE A 349 -14.72 10.20 -39.56
C ILE A 349 -14.34 9.24 -38.42
N GLU A 350 -13.72 8.10 -38.73
CA GLU A 350 -13.23 7.14 -37.73
C GLU A 350 -12.18 7.76 -36.80
N MET A 351 -11.26 8.57 -37.34
CA MET A 351 -10.24 9.26 -36.55
C MET A 351 -10.81 10.35 -35.64
N GLU A 352 -11.90 11.02 -36.04
CA GLU A 352 -12.61 11.99 -35.20
C GLU A 352 -13.38 11.29 -34.08
N ALA A 353 -14.10 10.21 -34.39
CA ALA A 353 -14.74 9.36 -33.37
C ALA A 353 -13.72 8.78 -32.37
N TYR A 354 -12.56 8.31 -32.85
CA TYR A 354 -11.46 7.83 -32.00
C TYR A 354 -10.88 8.93 -31.11
N LYS A 355 -10.70 10.16 -31.62
CA LYS A 355 -10.24 11.30 -30.81
C LYS A 355 -11.24 11.62 -29.70
N LEU A 356 -12.52 11.73 -30.04
CA LEU A 356 -13.58 12.08 -29.10
C LEU A 356 -13.72 11.02 -28.00
N LYS A 357 -13.78 9.73 -28.37
CA LYS A 357 -13.78 8.61 -27.40
C LYS A 357 -12.56 8.63 -26.48
N LYS A 358 -11.37 8.94 -27.01
CA LYS A 358 -10.13 9.04 -26.22
C LYS A 358 -10.14 10.23 -25.25
N GLU A 359 -10.77 11.33 -25.63
CA GLU A 359 -10.95 12.51 -24.77
C GLU A 359 -12.00 12.24 -23.68
N GLU A 360 -13.09 11.54 -24.01
CA GLU A 360 -14.09 11.07 -23.05
C GLU A 360 -13.47 10.09 -22.04
N GLU A 361 -12.72 9.08 -22.49
CA GLU A 361 -11.96 8.15 -21.64
C GLU A 361 -10.99 8.89 -20.73
N ALA A 362 -10.22 9.85 -21.27
CA ALA A 362 -9.33 10.69 -20.46
C ALA A 362 -10.08 11.58 -19.46
N SER A 363 -11.31 12.02 -19.77
CA SER A 363 -12.17 12.75 -18.84
C SER A 363 -12.75 11.85 -17.73
N HIS A 364 -13.02 10.58 -18.06
CA HIS A 364 -13.50 9.58 -17.11
C HIS A 364 -12.42 9.22 -16.10
N ILE A 365 -11.22 8.88 -16.59
CA ILE A 365 -10.05 8.57 -15.76
C ILE A 365 -9.76 9.71 -14.77
N LYS A 366 -9.78 10.97 -15.22
CA LYS A 366 -9.60 12.13 -14.33
C LYS A 366 -10.65 12.24 -13.22
N LYS A 367 -11.92 11.93 -13.51
CA LYS A 367 -13.00 11.93 -12.51
C LYS A 367 -12.85 10.77 -11.52
N GLU A 368 -12.42 9.60 -11.98
CA GLU A 368 -12.11 8.45 -11.14
C GLU A 368 -10.91 8.73 -10.22
N GLU A 369 -9.85 9.35 -10.74
CA GLU A 369 -8.69 9.80 -9.96
C GLU A 369 -9.07 10.85 -8.91
N GLU A 370 -9.96 11.80 -9.23
CA GLU A 370 -10.45 12.82 -8.30
C GLU A 370 -11.30 12.22 -7.17
N GLU A 371 -12.25 11.33 -7.48
CA GLU A 371 -13.04 10.62 -6.45
C GLU A 371 -12.16 9.69 -5.59
N LEU A 372 -11.15 9.04 -6.17
CA LEU A 372 -10.18 8.24 -5.43
C LEU A 372 -9.34 9.10 -4.47
N LEU A 373 -8.87 10.27 -4.92
CA LEU A 373 -8.13 11.23 -4.09
C LEU A 373 -9.00 11.73 -2.93
N LYS A 374 -10.28 12.00 -3.19
CA LYS A 374 -11.28 12.42 -2.20
C LYS A 374 -11.58 11.32 -1.18
N LEU A 375 -11.68 10.05 -1.59
CA LEU A 375 -11.77 8.90 -0.68
C LEU A 375 -10.53 8.83 0.22
N HIS A 376 -9.33 8.90 -0.37
CA HIS A 376 -8.08 8.77 0.36
C HIS A 376 -7.85 9.93 1.35
N LYS A 377 -8.29 11.15 1.00
CA LYS A 377 -8.35 12.30 1.92
C LYS A 377 -9.29 12.06 3.11
N GLN A 378 -10.43 11.40 2.91
CA GLN A 378 -11.32 11.01 4.02
C GLN A 378 -10.68 9.96 4.93
N GLU A 379 -10.02 8.94 4.38
CA GLU A 379 -9.30 7.91 5.14
C GLU A 379 -8.18 8.52 6.00
N ALA A 380 -7.36 9.40 5.43
CA ALA A 380 -6.30 10.11 6.14
C ALA A 380 -6.87 10.94 7.32
N MET A 381 -7.96 11.66 7.10
CA MET A 381 -8.66 12.41 8.15
C MET A 381 -9.24 11.50 9.24
N GLN A 382 -9.73 10.31 8.91
CA GLN A 382 -10.16 9.32 9.91
C GLN A 382 -8.99 8.76 10.72
N LEU A 383 -7.85 8.48 10.08
CA LEU A 383 -6.64 8.02 10.75
C LEU A 383 -6.09 9.08 11.72
N LEU A 384 -6.09 10.36 11.33
CA LEU A 384 -5.67 11.46 12.19
C LEU A 384 -6.60 11.59 13.41
N LYS A 385 -7.92 11.56 13.21
CA LYS A 385 -8.90 11.54 14.33
C LYS A 385 -8.74 10.32 15.25
N LYS A 386 -8.33 9.15 14.71
CA LYS A 386 -8.01 7.96 15.52
C LYS A 386 -6.74 8.18 16.35
N LYS A 387 -5.68 8.77 15.77
CA LYS A 387 -4.43 9.15 16.49
C LYS A 387 -4.68 10.18 17.58
N GLU A 388 -5.38 11.27 17.30
CA GLU A 388 -5.75 12.28 18.32
C GLU A 388 -6.53 11.64 19.48
N LYS A 389 -7.46 10.72 19.20
CA LYS A 389 -8.20 9.98 20.25
C LYS A 389 -7.27 9.12 21.10
N THR A 390 -6.35 8.36 20.50
CA THR A 390 -5.41 7.52 21.27
C THR A 390 -4.42 8.36 22.08
N GLU A 391 -3.91 9.46 21.55
CA GLU A 391 -3.05 10.41 22.27
C GLU A 391 -3.77 11.07 23.45
N ASN A 392 -5.03 11.50 23.27
CA ASN A 392 -5.86 12.03 24.35
C ASN A 392 -6.14 11.00 25.45
N ILE A 393 -6.35 9.72 25.10
CA ILE A 393 -6.49 8.61 26.06
C ILE A 393 -5.17 8.37 26.81
N ILE A 394 -4.03 8.40 26.11
CA ILE A 394 -2.69 8.28 26.72
C ILE A 394 -2.42 9.47 27.66
N LYS A 395 -2.75 10.70 27.25
CA LYS A 395 -2.60 11.92 28.07
C LYS A 395 -3.47 11.85 29.33
N LYS A 396 -4.77 11.52 29.21
CA LYS A 396 -5.66 11.28 30.37
C LYS A 396 -5.13 10.18 31.29
N THR A 397 -4.66 9.06 30.74
CA THR A 397 -4.10 7.95 31.54
C THR A 397 -2.83 8.38 32.28
N LYS A 398 -1.95 9.17 31.65
CA LYS A 398 -0.77 9.78 32.31
C LYS A 398 -1.19 10.76 33.40
N GLU A 399 -2.17 11.63 33.16
CA GLU A 399 -2.68 12.59 34.16
C GLU A 399 -3.34 11.90 35.36
N ILE A 400 -4.16 10.87 35.15
CA ILE A 400 -4.75 10.05 36.22
C ILE A 400 -3.65 9.37 37.04
N LYS A 401 -2.61 8.83 36.38
CA LYS A 401 -1.46 8.22 37.05
C LYS A 401 -0.63 9.23 37.82
N GLN A 402 -0.49 10.47 37.33
CA GLN A 402 0.15 11.57 38.06
C GLN A 402 -0.69 12.07 39.25
N LYS A 403 -2.00 12.23 39.09
CA LYS A 403 -2.92 12.59 40.19
C LYS A 403 -2.91 11.53 41.29
N LYS A 404 -3.04 10.23 40.97
CA LYS A 404 -2.86 9.14 41.95
C LYS A 404 -1.51 9.16 42.67
N LYS A 405 -0.46 9.72 42.05
CA LYS A 405 0.88 9.89 42.65
C LYS A 405 1.03 11.19 43.45
N LYS A 406 0.04 12.09 43.42
CA LYS A 406 0.05 13.42 44.06
C LYS A 406 -1.00 13.55 45.15
N ASP A 407 -2.16 12.90 44.97
CA ASP A 407 -3.16 12.63 46.00
C ASP A 407 -2.70 11.50 46.96
N GLN A 408 -1.61 10.80 46.61
CA GLN A 408 -0.68 10.26 47.62
C GLN A 408 0.11 11.40 48.28
N THR A 409 -0.59 12.32 48.94
CA THR A 409 -0.08 12.88 50.20
C THR A 409 0.00 11.69 51.15
N VAL A 410 1.19 11.06 51.17
CA VAL A 410 1.48 9.97 52.09
C VAL A 410 1.30 10.57 53.49
N ASP A 411 0.24 10.14 54.18
CA ASP A 411 0.09 10.36 55.61
C ASP A 411 1.44 10.02 56.25
N PRO A 412 2.11 10.99 56.92
CA PRO A 412 3.45 10.78 57.45
C PRO A 412 3.55 9.56 58.38
N ASN A 413 2.44 9.18 59.02
CA ASN A 413 2.35 8.05 59.93
C ASN A 413 2.00 6.72 59.24
N LYS A 414 1.69 6.72 57.93
CA LYS A 414 1.40 5.48 57.21
C LYS A 414 2.67 4.66 57.00
N PRO A 415 2.72 3.40 57.49
CA PRO A 415 3.85 2.52 57.25
C PRO A 415 4.19 2.39 55.76
N LYS A 416 5.48 2.31 55.46
CA LYS A 416 5.97 2.17 54.08
C LYS A 416 6.26 0.71 53.79
N LYS A 417 5.79 0.22 52.64
CA LYS A 417 6.09 -1.15 52.19
C LYS A 417 7.61 -1.38 52.18
N PRO A 418 8.11 -2.45 52.81
CA PRO A 418 9.53 -2.74 52.92
C PRO A 418 10.09 -3.17 51.57
N ALA A 419 11.42 -3.16 51.48
CA ALA A 419 12.13 -3.58 50.27
C ALA A 419 12.03 -5.10 50.08
N SER A 420 11.74 -5.52 48.84
CA SER A 420 11.81 -6.92 48.40
C SER A 420 13.25 -7.47 48.51
N SER A 421 13.42 -8.80 48.53
CA SER A 421 14.72 -9.47 48.72
C SER A 421 15.79 -9.00 47.74
N PHE A 422 15.44 -8.90 46.45
CA PHE A 422 16.33 -8.31 45.44
C PHE A 422 16.69 -6.84 45.72
N LEU A 423 15.78 -6.03 46.25
CA LEU A 423 16.04 -4.63 46.57
C LEU A 423 16.93 -4.46 47.81
N LEU A 424 16.78 -5.33 48.81
CA LEU A 424 17.68 -5.39 49.98
C LEU A 424 19.10 -5.76 49.53
N PHE A 425 19.24 -6.84 48.76
CA PHE A 425 20.52 -7.23 48.15
C PHE A 425 21.09 -6.13 47.25
N SER A 426 20.25 -5.49 46.42
CA SER A 426 20.65 -4.42 45.51
C SER A 426 21.10 -3.16 46.24
N LYS A 427 20.61 -2.91 47.46
CA LYS A 427 21.08 -1.79 48.29
C LYS A 427 22.49 -2.06 48.83
N GLU A 428 22.71 -3.26 49.37
CA GLU A 428 24.00 -3.65 49.95
C GLU A 428 25.08 -3.79 48.88
N THR A 429 24.83 -4.57 47.83
CA THR A 429 25.78 -4.74 46.73
C THR A 429 26.04 -3.48 45.92
N ARG A 430 25.09 -2.53 45.86
CA ARG A 430 25.35 -1.19 45.31
C ARG A 430 26.35 -0.42 46.15
N LYS A 431 26.26 -0.49 47.48
CA LYS A 431 27.21 0.16 48.38
C LYS A 431 28.62 -0.40 48.14
N SER A 432 28.79 -1.72 48.19
CA SER A 432 30.08 -2.38 47.91
C SER A 432 30.63 -2.02 46.52
N LEU A 433 29.80 -2.07 45.47
CA LEU A 433 30.23 -1.74 44.11
C LEU A 433 30.54 -0.25 43.91
N MET A 434 29.92 0.66 44.66
CA MET A 434 30.26 2.08 44.66
C MET A 434 31.59 2.37 45.36
N GLU A 435 31.89 1.63 46.44
CA GLU A 435 33.15 1.71 47.19
C GLU A 435 34.31 1.04 46.42
N GLU A 436 34.09 -0.11 45.78
CA GLU A 436 35.06 -0.80 44.92
C GLU A 436 35.36 -0.05 43.62
N ARG A 437 34.40 0.70 43.08
CA ARG A 437 34.48 1.32 41.74
C ARG A 437 33.96 2.77 41.73
N PRO A 438 34.59 3.69 42.50
CA PRO A 438 34.20 5.09 42.53
C PRO A 438 34.26 5.71 41.12
N GLY A 439 33.22 6.47 40.75
CA GLY A 439 33.07 7.08 39.43
C GLY A 439 32.29 6.26 38.40
N THR A 440 31.89 5.02 38.71
CA THR A 440 31.10 4.19 37.78
C THR A 440 29.65 4.67 37.66
N ASN A 441 29.10 4.67 36.44
CA ASN A 441 27.71 5.07 36.19
C ASN A 441 26.70 4.14 36.91
N ASN A 442 25.69 4.73 37.55
CA ASN A 442 24.59 4.03 38.23
C ASN A 442 23.88 2.98 37.36
N SER A 443 23.78 3.18 36.03
CA SER A 443 23.23 2.17 35.11
C SER A 443 24.09 0.90 35.09
N THR A 444 25.41 1.05 34.96
CA THR A 444 26.39 -0.06 34.96
C THR A 444 26.40 -0.78 36.30
N ILE A 445 26.40 -0.06 37.42
CA ILE A 445 26.32 -0.65 38.76
C ILE A 445 25.02 -1.46 38.91
N THR A 446 23.89 -0.94 38.41
CA THR A 446 22.60 -1.66 38.44
C THR A 446 22.62 -2.93 37.59
N ALA A 447 23.29 -2.92 36.44
CA ALA A 447 23.48 -4.12 35.61
C ALA A 447 24.33 -5.17 36.34
N LEU A 448 25.47 -4.78 36.92
CA LEU A 448 26.35 -5.68 37.70
C LEU A 448 25.62 -6.35 38.87
N ILE A 449 24.75 -5.61 39.58
CA ILE A 449 23.91 -6.16 40.65
C ILE A 449 22.92 -7.20 40.12
N SER A 450 22.32 -6.95 38.95
CA SER A 450 21.37 -7.91 38.35
C SER A 450 22.05 -9.20 37.88
N VAL A 451 23.35 -9.14 37.57
CA VAL A 451 24.19 -10.32 37.29
C VAL A 451 24.52 -11.04 38.59
N LYS A 452 25.10 -10.35 39.59
CA LYS A 452 25.41 -10.94 40.91
C LYS A 452 24.20 -11.61 41.57
N TRP A 453 22.98 -11.06 41.44
CA TRP A 453 21.75 -11.68 41.98
C TRP A 453 21.34 -12.99 41.28
N LYS A 454 21.66 -13.14 39.99
CA LYS A 454 21.42 -14.39 39.25
C LYS A 454 22.46 -15.45 39.57
N GLU A 455 23.67 -15.02 39.89
CA GLU A 455 24.82 -15.87 40.26
C GLU A 455 24.77 -16.35 41.71
N LEU A 456 24.05 -15.67 42.61
CA LEU A 456 23.78 -16.16 43.97
C LEU A 456 23.20 -17.58 43.95
N SER A 457 23.68 -18.42 44.86
CA SER A 457 23.06 -19.71 45.15
C SER A 457 21.64 -19.51 45.73
N GLU A 458 20.80 -20.55 45.66
CA GLU A 458 19.46 -20.45 46.24
C GLU A 458 19.50 -20.31 47.77
N GLU A 459 20.55 -20.82 48.43
CA GLU A 459 20.81 -20.66 49.87
C GLU A 459 21.13 -19.19 50.22
N GLU A 460 22.01 -18.55 49.45
CA GLU A 460 22.34 -17.13 49.61
C GLU A 460 21.14 -16.24 49.30
N ARG A 461 20.37 -16.57 48.25
CA ARG A 461 19.12 -15.89 47.90
C ARG A 461 18.08 -16.05 49.03
N GLN A 462 18.04 -17.22 49.67
CA GLN A 462 17.11 -17.49 50.76
C GLN A 462 17.36 -16.61 51.99
N VAL A 463 18.61 -16.26 52.29
CA VAL A 463 18.92 -15.26 53.35
C VAL A 463 18.24 -13.91 53.06
N TRP A 464 18.23 -13.48 51.80
CA TRP A 464 17.55 -12.23 51.40
C TRP A 464 16.04 -12.37 51.34
N ASN A 465 15.52 -13.54 50.95
CA ASN A 465 14.08 -13.84 51.00
C ASN A 465 13.54 -13.82 52.43
N SER A 466 14.23 -14.45 53.38
CA SER A 466 13.87 -14.45 54.80
C SER A 466 13.87 -13.03 55.38
N LYS A 467 14.91 -12.23 55.12
CA LYS A 467 14.97 -10.81 55.54
C LYS A 467 13.82 -9.97 54.95
N ALA A 468 13.42 -10.24 53.71
CA ALA A 468 12.29 -9.55 53.09
C ALA A 468 10.93 -10.03 53.64
N ALA A 469 10.80 -11.31 53.99
CA ALA A 469 9.60 -11.86 54.62
C ALA A 469 9.40 -11.29 56.03
N GLU A 470 10.44 -11.30 56.86
CA GLU A 470 10.45 -10.72 58.20
C GLU A 470 10.08 -9.22 58.17
N ALA A 471 10.70 -8.45 57.26
CA ALA A 471 10.36 -7.04 57.08
C ALA A 471 8.90 -6.84 56.61
N MET A 472 8.39 -7.71 55.73
CA MET A 472 6.98 -7.70 55.30
C MET A 472 6.02 -8.04 56.45
N ASP A 473 6.41 -8.91 57.38
CA ASP A 473 5.59 -9.28 58.54
C ASP A 473 5.61 -8.20 59.63
N ALA A 474 6.75 -7.51 59.83
CA ALA A 474 6.81 -6.28 60.63
C ALA A 474 5.87 -5.21 60.04
N TYR A 475 5.96 -4.96 58.72
CA TYR A 475 5.09 -4.01 58.02
C TYR A 475 3.60 -4.38 58.10
N LYS A 476 3.22 -5.68 58.11
CA LYS A 476 1.83 -6.10 58.34
C LYS A 476 1.35 -5.67 59.73
N LYS A 477 2.15 -5.93 60.78
CA LYS A 477 1.84 -5.53 62.16
C LYS A 477 1.72 -4.01 62.30
N GLU A 478 2.69 -3.26 61.78
CA GLU A 478 2.64 -1.79 61.72
C GLU A 478 1.40 -1.28 60.97
N MET A 479 1.03 -1.91 59.85
CA MET A 479 -0.19 -1.56 59.09
C MET A 479 -1.48 -1.87 59.86
N GLU A 480 -1.53 -2.97 60.61
CA GLU A 480 -2.67 -3.29 61.47
C GLU A 480 -2.80 -2.31 62.63
N GLU A 481 -1.69 -1.91 63.25
CA GLU A 481 -1.63 -0.87 64.29
C GLU A 481 -2.01 0.50 63.74
N TYR A 482 -1.50 0.88 62.57
CA TYR A 482 -1.90 2.10 61.86
C TYR A 482 -3.39 2.10 61.51
N ASN A 483 -3.94 0.97 61.02
CA ASN A 483 -5.37 0.85 60.74
C ASN A 483 -6.22 0.98 62.03
N LYS A 484 -5.78 0.38 63.15
CA LYS A 484 -6.42 0.54 64.47
C LYS A 484 -6.34 1.99 64.96
N SER A 485 -5.20 2.66 64.77
CA SER A 485 -5.00 4.07 65.12
C SER A 485 -5.90 5.01 64.30
N CYS A 486 -5.98 4.81 62.98
CA CYS A 486 -6.91 5.57 62.13
C CYS A 486 -8.38 5.34 62.50
N ALA A 487 -8.76 4.12 62.85
CA ALA A 487 -10.12 3.82 63.31
C ALA A 487 -10.44 4.48 64.66
N ALA A 488 -9.50 4.48 65.61
CA ALA A 488 -9.65 5.17 66.90
C ALA A 488 -9.75 6.69 66.72
N ALA A 489 -8.90 7.28 65.88
CA ALA A 489 -8.93 8.72 65.59
C ALA A 489 -10.26 9.16 64.93
N ALA A 490 -10.88 8.30 64.11
CA ALA A 490 -12.21 8.56 63.55
C ALA A 490 -13.34 8.45 64.59
N GLY A 491 -13.19 7.57 65.60
CA GLY A 491 -14.17 7.37 66.67
C GLY A 491 -14.15 8.43 67.78
N THR A 492 -13.08 9.22 67.90
CA THR A 492 -12.94 10.27 68.94
C THR A 492 -13.38 11.67 68.45
N SER A 493 -13.96 11.75 67.25
CA SER A 493 -14.39 13.00 66.59
C SER A 493 -15.91 13.03 66.31
N ALA A 494 -16.67 12.21 67.02
CA ALA A 494 -18.13 12.16 67.05
C ALA A 494 -18.61 12.27 68.51
#